data_AF-A0A845ZQ19-F1
#
_entry.id   AF-A0A845ZQ19-F1
#
_cell.length_a   1.000
_cell.length_b   1.000
_cell.length_c   1.000
_cell.angle_alpha   90.00
_cell.angle_beta   90.00
_cell.angle_gamma   90.00
#
_symmetry.space_group_name_H-M   'P 1'
#
loop_
_entity.id
_entity.type
_entity.pdbx_description
1 polymer ?
#
loop_
_entity_poly.entity_id
_entity_poly.type
_entity_poly.pdbx_seq_one_letter_code
_entity_poly.pdbx_strand_id
1 'polypeptide(L)'
;MTDAMLLTAVMRAEQGLIDADLGGGVIKQRIARESQGKSGGYRSIILFLCGDKAFFIYGFAKSERDNISKDELAAFLKSAS
;
A
#
# COMPACT_ATOMS: atom_id res chain seq x y z
N MET A 1 7.93 -7.46 7.77
CA MET A 1 7.56 -6.05 7.56
C MET A 1 7.62 -5.38 8.91
N THR A 2 8.49 -4.39 9.09
CA THR A 2 8.69 -3.69 10.37
C THR A 2 7.93 -2.37 10.39
N ASP A 3 7.68 -1.80 11.57
CA ASP A 3 6.97 -0.53 11.72
C ASP A 3 7.68 0.62 11.00
N ALA A 4 9.01 0.63 11.01
CA ALA A 4 9.82 1.62 10.27
C ALA A 4 9.59 1.56 8.75
N MET A 5 9.40 0.35 8.20
CA MET A 5 9.07 0.16 6.79
C MET A 5 7.67 0.70 6.45
N LEU A 6 6.70 0.45 7.33
CA LEU A 6 5.33 0.95 7.19
C LEU A 6 5.30 2.48 7.24
N LEU A 7 5.97 3.07 8.22
CA LEU A 7 6.06 4.52 8.37
C LEU A 7 6.70 5.17 7.14
N THR A 8 7.78 4.58 6.62
CA THR A 8 8.42 5.04 5.39
C THR A 8 7.49 4.98 4.18
N ALA A 9 6.63 3.96 4.10
CA ALA A 9 5.65 3.84 3.03
C ALA A 9 4.60 4.96 3.10
N VAL A 10 4.10 5.28 4.30
CA VAL A 10 3.17 6.39 4.53
C VAL A 10 3.82 7.74 4.24
N MET A 11 5.01 8.01 4.77
CA MET A 11 5.73 9.28 4.52
C MET A 11 5.94 9.54 3.03
N ARG A 12 6.24 8.48 2.25
CA ARG A 12 6.33 8.60 0.79
C ARG A 12 4.98 8.95 0.17
N ALA A 13 3.89 8.31 0.59
CA ALA A 13 2.56 8.61 0.08
C ALA A 13 2.13 10.07 0.41
N GLU A 14 2.41 10.55 1.62
CA GLU A 14 2.20 11.94 2.04
C GLU A 14 2.99 12.96 1.18
N GLN A 15 4.16 12.57 0.70
CA GLN A 15 4.96 13.37 -0.24
C GLN A 15 4.50 13.24 -1.70
N GLY A 16 3.36 12.58 -1.96
CA GLY A 16 2.85 12.32 -3.31
C GLY A 16 3.61 11.22 -4.07
N LEU A 17 4.55 10.52 -3.43
CA LEU A 17 5.30 9.41 -4.02
C LEU A 17 4.49 8.11 -3.93
N ILE A 18 3.31 8.13 -4.53
CA ILE A 18 2.36 7.02 -4.58
C ILE A 18 2.71 6.11 -5.78
N ASP A 19 2.85 4.80 -5.53
CA ASP A 19 3.18 3.85 -6.60
C ASP A 19 1.99 3.58 -7.53
N ALA A 20 0.75 3.57 -7.02
CA ALA A 20 -0.47 3.71 -7.81
C ALA A 20 -1.65 4.18 -6.94
N ASP A 21 -2.40 5.17 -7.43
CA ASP A 21 -3.69 5.56 -6.88
C ASP A 21 -4.79 4.68 -7.49
N LEU A 22 -5.61 4.06 -6.64
CA LEU A 22 -6.72 3.20 -7.06
C LEU A 22 -8.08 3.89 -6.91
N GLY A 23 -8.11 5.16 -6.50
CA GLY A 23 -9.29 5.98 -6.30
C GLY A 23 -9.92 5.82 -4.92
N GLY A 24 -10.81 6.75 -4.55
CA GLY A 24 -11.62 6.66 -3.32
C GLY A 24 -10.81 6.64 -2.02
N GLY A 25 -9.60 7.21 -2.02
CA GLY A 25 -8.70 7.13 -0.86
C GLY A 25 -7.99 5.79 -0.72
N VAL A 26 -7.95 4.95 -1.76
CA VAL A 26 -7.24 3.67 -1.75
C VAL A 26 -5.99 3.79 -2.62
N ILE A 27 -4.82 3.50 -2.05
CA ILE A 27 -3.56 3.49 -2.78
C ILE A 27 -2.88 2.13 -2.73
N LYS A 28 -2.09 1.84 -3.76
CA LYS A 28 -1.15 0.73 -3.77
C LYS A 28 0.26 1.29 -3.59
N GLN A 29 0.96 0.83 -2.57
CA GLN A 29 2.31 1.28 -2.23
C GLN A 29 3.30 0.11 -2.19
N ARG A 30 4.49 0.31 -2.76
CA ARG A 30 5.59 -0.67 -2.72
C ARG A 30 6.49 -0.39 -1.52
N ILE A 31 6.70 -1.42 -0.71
CA ILE A 31 7.49 -1.36 0.52
C ILE A 31 8.75 -2.22 0.32
N ALA A 32 9.93 -1.60 0.37
CA ALA A 32 11.20 -2.31 0.21
C ALA A 32 11.46 -3.23 1.41
N ARG A 33 12.09 -4.40 1.20
CA ARG A 33 12.56 -5.25 2.30
C ARG A 33 13.86 -4.66 2.87
N GLU A 34 14.10 -4.90 4.15
CA GLU A 34 15.43 -4.64 4.72
C GLU A 34 16.45 -5.49 3.96
N SER A 35 17.56 -4.88 3.54
CA SER A 35 18.66 -5.46 2.73
C SER A 35 18.36 -5.85 1.26
N GLN A 36 17.11 -5.82 0.80
CA GLN A 36 16.75 -6.10 -0.60
C GLN A 36 15.90 -4.96 -1.16
N GLY A 37 16.37 -4.31 -2.23
CA GLY A 37 15.68 -3.18 -2.87
C GLY A 37 14.22 -3.48 -3.26
N LYS A 38 13.50 -2.46 -3.73
CA LYS A 38 12.04 -2.51 -4.01
C LYS A 38 11.60 -3.67 -4.93
N SER A 39 12.50 -4.24 -5.72
CA SER A 39 12.26 -5.34 -6.67
C SER A 39 11.89 -6.67 -6.01
N GLY A 40 12.28 -6.91 -4.75
CA GLY A 40 11.91 -8.09 -3.94
C GLY A 40 11.00 -7.76 -2.74
N GLY A 41 10.45 -6.55 -2.71
CA GLY A 41 9.67 -6.01 -1.60
C GLY A 41 8.23 -6.52 -1.50
N TYR A 42 7.45 -5.85 -0.65
CA TYR A 42 6.02 -6.08 -0.49
C TYR A 42 5.20 -5.10 -1.34
N ARG A 43 4.01 -5.55 -1.74
CA ARG A 43 2.96 -4.68 -2.28
C ARG A 43 1.88 -4.55 -1.23
N SER A 44 1.47 -3.32 -0.94
CA SER A 44 0.45 -3.05 0.06
C SER A 44 -0.70 -2.24 -0.52
N ILE A 45 -1.92 -2.54 -0.07
CA ILE A 45 -3.08 -1.68 -0.23
C ILE A 45 -3.30 -0.92 1.07
N ILE A 46 -3.46 0.40 0.92
CA ILE A 46 -3.57 1.33 2.02
C ILE A 46 -4.81 2.18 1.79
N LEU A 47 -5.70 2.26 2.79
CA LEU A 47 -6.63 3.38 2.85
C LEU A 47 -5.84 4.58 3.33
N PHE A 48 -5.75 5.59 2.49
CA PHE A 48 -4.90 6.73 2.66
C PHE A 48 -5.72 8.00 2.62
N LEU A 49 -5.98 8.55 3.81
CA LEU A 49 -6.51 9.88 4.00
C LEU A 49 -5.33 10.82 4.27
N CYS A 50 -4.86 11.46 3.21
CA CYS A 50 -3.71 12.36 3.22
C CYS A 50 -3.81 13.38 4.37
N GLY A 51 -2.77 13.45 5.20
CA GLY A 51 -2.70 14.37 6.34
C GLY A 51 -3.50 13.96 7.58
N ASP A 52 -4.16 12.79 7.59
CA ASP A 52 -4.89 12.28 8.76
C ASP A 52 -4.47 10.83 9.09
N LYS A 53 -4.82 9.86 8.24
CA LYS A 53 -4.72 8.44 8.58
C LYS A 53 -4.31 7.57 7.40
N ALA A 54 -3.55 6.52 7.72
CA ALA A 54 -3.20 5.46 6.80
C ALA A 54 -3.50 4.09 7.43
N PHE A 55 -4.36 3.29 6.78
CA PHE A 55 -4.68 1.94 7.21
C PHE A 55 -4.18 0.92 6.20
N PHE A 56 -3.28 0.04 6.65
CA PHE A 56 -2.77 -1.06 5.84
C PHE A 56 -3.78 -2.21 5.85
N ILE A 57 -4.57 -2.34 4.78
CA ILE A 57 -5.58 -3.40 4.71
C ILE A 57 -4.97 -4.72 4.23
N TYR A 58 -3.99 -4.65 3.35
CA TYR A 58 -3.41 -5.83 2.76
C TYR A 58 -1.94 -5.62 2.41
N GLY A 59 -1.09 -6.60 2.70
CA GLY A 59 0.32 -6.59 2.37
C GLY A 59 0.81 -8.00 2.01
N PHE A 60 1.36 -8.17 0.81
CA PHE A 60 1.83 -9.48 0.30
C PHE A 60 3.21 -9.36 -0.33
N ALA A 61 3.98 -10.45 -0.27
CA ALA A 61 5.27 -10.50 -0.96
C ALA A 61 5.06 -10.57 -2.48
N LYS A 62 5.98 -9.98 -3.26
CA LYS A 62 5.92 -10.04 -4.73
C LYS A 62 5.80 -11.47 -5.29
N SER A 63 6.40 -12.45 -4.61
CA SER A 63 6.40 -13.87 -5.01
C SER A 63 5.07 -14.59 -4.76
N GLU A 64 4.19 -14.03 -3.93
CA GLU A 64 2.96 -14.70 -3.50
C GLU A 64 1.76 -14.36 -4.40
N ARG A 65 1.73 -13.14 -4.96
CA ARG A 65 0.61 -12.70 -5.79
C ARG A 65 1.03 -11.52 -6.66
N ASP A 66 0.57 -11.48 -7.92
CA ASP A 66 0.91 -10.40 -8.84
C ASP A 66 -0.18 -9.33 -9.00
N ASN A 67 -1.46 -9.69 -8.84
CA ASN A 67 -2.60 -8.78 -8.96
C ASN A 67 -3.66 -9.02 -7.87
N ILE A 68 -4.29 -7.93 -7.47
CA ILE A 68 -5.50 -7.91 -6.62
C ILE A 68 -6.71 -7.98 -7.55
N SER A 69 -7.70 -8.79 -7.21
CA SER A 69 -8.89 -8.91 -8.06
C SER A 69 -9.73 -7.63 -8.00
N LYS A 70 -10.57 -7.41 -9.03
CA LYS A 70 -11.48 -6.26 -9.03
C LYS A 70 -12.47 -6.31 -7.86
N ASP A 71 -12.86 -7.51 -7.44
CA ASP A 71 -13.80 -7.72 -6.34
C ASP A 71 -13.17 -7.38 -4.98
N GLU A 72 -11.91 -7.77 -4.78
CA GLU A 72 -11.13 -7.39 -3.59
C GLU A 72 -10.96 -5.86 -3.53
N LEU A 73 -10.65 -5.23 -4.66
CA LEU A 73 -10.54 -3.77 -4.74
C LEU A 73 -11.88 -3.08 -4.42
N ALA A 74 -12.99 -3.57 -4.97
CA ALA A 74 -14.32 -3.01 -4.70
C ALA A 74 -14.70 -3.10 -3.21
N ALA A 75 -14.33 -4.20 -2.54
CA ALA A 75 -14.52 -4.34 -1.10
C ALA A 75 -13.72 -3.30 -0.30
N PHE A 76 -12.46 -3.04 -0.68
CA PHE A 76 -11.63 -2.02 -0.03
C PHE A 76 -12.17 -0.61 -0.25
N LEU A 77 -12.62 -0.29 -1.46
CA LEU A 77 -13.23 1.02 -1.77
C LEU A 77 -14.49 1.25 -0.93
N LYS A 78 -15.32 0.22 -0.74
CA LYS A 78 -16.52 0.31 0.10
C LYS A 78 -16.21 0.50 1.59
N SER A 79 -15.04 0.05 2.06
CA SER A 79 -14.63 0.28 3.46
C SER A 79 -14.05 1.68 3.72
N ALA A 80 -13.74 2.44 2.66
CA ALA A 80 -13.16 3.79 2.75
C ALA A 80 -14.23 4.90 2.87
N SER A 81 -15.51 4.56 2.67
CA SER A 81 -16.67 5.45 2.75
C SER A 81 -17.41 5.35 4.08
#